data_AF-A0AAW6XZM1-F1
#
_entry.id   AF-A0AAW6XZM1-F1
#
_cell.length_a   1.000
_cell.length_b   1.000
_cell.length_c   1.000
_cell.angle_alpha   90.00
_cell.angle_beta   90.00
_cell.angle_gamma   90.00
#
_symmetry.space_group_name_H-M   'P 1'
#
loop_
_entity.id
_entity.type
_entity.pdbx_description
1 polymer ?
#
loop_
_entity_poly.entity_id
_entity_poly.type
_entity_poly.pdbx_seq_one_letter_code
_entity_poly.pdbx_strand_id
1 'polypeptide(L)'
;AEARVRDLANKADPNVGIIDVEAATYQAGQLGVHTAPSLFGEARLIRIHNLETLSESLAKDLLEYLQAPEPDVWILARHAKGQKGKKLLE
;
A
#
# COMPACT_ATOMS: atom_id res chain seq x y z
N ALA A 1 -2.15 -15.71 -1.17
CA ALA A 1 -2.41 -14.55 -0.29
C ALA A 1 -3.01 -13.39 -1.09
N GLU A 2 -2.30 -12.85 -2.08
CA GLU A 2 -2.77 -11.73 -2.91
C GLU A 2 -4.14 -11.99 -3.59
N ALA A 3 -4.34 -13.16 -4.20
CA ALA A 3 -5.63 -13.51 -4.82
C ALA A 3 -6.81 -13.45 -3.82
N ARG A 4 -6.57 -13.79 -2.54
CA ARG A 4 -7.57 -13.70 -1.48
C ARG A 4 -7.85 -12.26 -1.08
N VAL A 5 -6.81 -11.42 -0.97
CA VAL A 5 -6.97 -9.99 -0.66
C VAL A 5 -7.73 -9.29 -1.78
N ARG A 6 -7.44 -9.63 -3.04
CA ARG A 6 -8.18 -9.09 -4.19
C ARG A 6 -9.64 -9.52 -4.20
N ASP A 7 -9.93 -10.79 -3.89
CA ASP A 7 -11.31 -11.29 -3.75
C ASP A 7 -12.06 -10.56 -2.63
N LEU A 8 -11.43 -10.35 -1.47
CA LEU A 8 -12.02 -9.59 -0.37
C LEU A 8 -12.27 -8.13 -0.73
N ALA A 9 -11.32 -7.47 -1.39
CA ALA A 9 -11.46 -6.09 -1.85
C ALA A 9 -12.60 -5.96 -2.87
N ASN A 10 -12.69 -6.89 -3.83
CA ASN A 10 -13.77 -6.90 -4.83
C ASN A 10 -15.16 -7.19 -4.21
N LYS A 11 -15.22 -8.02 -3.16
CA LYS A 11 -16.46 -8.24 -2.40
C LYS A 11 -16.88 -7.03 -1.58
N ALA A 12 -15.93 -6.26 -1.07
CA ALA A 12 -16.20 -5.02 -0.35
C ALA A 12 -16.67 -3.92 -1.30
N ASP A 13 -15.96 -3.73 -2.41
CA ASP A 13 -16.34 -2.82 -3.49
C ASP A 13 -15.87 -3.37 -4.86
N PRO A 14 -16.80 -3.67 -5.79
CA PRO A 14 -16.43 -4.17 -7.12
C PRO A 14 -15.71 -3.14 -7.99
N ASN A 15 -15.80 -1.85 -7.66
CA ASN A 15 -15.13 -0.74 -8.35
C ASN A 15 -13.84 -0.30 -7.64
N VAL A 16 -13.35 -1.07 -6.64
CA VAL A 16 -12.13 -0.74 -5.91
C VAL A 16 -10.98 -0.40 -6.85
N GLY A 17 -10.42 0.80 -6.68
CA GLY A 17 -9.28 1.26 -7.45
C GLY A 17 -8.02 0.48 -7.07
N ILE A 18 -7.39 -0.20 -8.02
CA ILE A 18 -6.14 -0.92 -7.78
C ILE A 18 -4.97 -0.04 -8.20
N ILE A 19 -4.01 0.16 -7.28
CA ILE A 19 -2.80 0.93 -7.53
C ILE A 19 -1.59 0.05 -7.23
N ASP A 20 -0.71 -0.12 -8.22
CA ASP A 20 0.53 -0.87 -8.05
C ASP A 20 1.70 0.08 -7.84
N VAL A 21 2.50 -0.22 -6.81
CA VAL A 21 3.68 0.54 -6.42
C VAL A 21 4.87 -0.41 -6.37
N GLU A 22 5.93 -0.06 -7.10
CA GLU A 22 7.20 -0.78 -7.04
C GLU A 22 8.10 -0.13 -5.98
N ALA A 23 8.51 -0.90 -4.97
CA ALA A 23 9.26 -0.35 -3.83
C ALA A 23 10.61 0.26 -4.24
N ALA A 24 11.28 -0.34 -5.23
CA ALA A 24 12.59 0.10 -5.71
C ALA A 24 12.55 1.46 -6.42
N THR A 25 11.44 1.81 -7.08
CA THR A 25 11.30 3.03 -7.88
C THR A 25 10.38 4.06 -7.23
N TYR A 26 9.92 3.80 -6.01
CA TYR A 26 9.03 4.69 -5.28
C TYR A 26 9.65 6.08 -5.07
N GLN A 27 8.85 7.12 -5.32
CA GLN A 27 9.24 8.52 -5.10
C GLN A 27 8.56 9.10 -3.87
N ALA A 28 9.27 9.95 -3.13
CA ALA A 28 8.74 10.59 -1.92
C ALA A 28 7.43 11.34 -2.18
N GLY A 29 6.45 11.19 -1.29
CA GLY A 29 5.12 11.79 -1.36
C GLY A 29 4.13 11.05 -2.25
N GLN A 30 4.55 10.05 -3.03
CA GLN A 30 3.68 9.33 -3.95
C GLN A 30 2.55 8.58 -3.22
N LEU A 31 2.82 7.99 -2.05
CA LEU A 31 1.84 7.28 -1.25
C LEU A 31 0.72 8.22 -0.81
N GLY A 32 1.04 9.42 -0.33
CA GLY A 32 0.05 10.42 0.08
C GLY A 32 -0.91 10.82 -1.04
N VAL A 33 -0.44 10.88 -2.29
CA VAL A 33 -1.28 11.13 -3.46
C VAL A 33 -2.26 9.97 -3.69
N HIS A 34 -1.80 8.73 -3.53
CA HIS A 34 -2.62 7.54 -3.73
C HIS A 34 -3.61 7.28 -2.60
N THR A 35 -3.27 7.69 -1.37
CA THR A 35 -4.10 7.51 -0.18
C THR A 35 -5.02 8.70 0.09
N ALA A 36 -4.90 9.81 -0.66
CA ALA A 36 -5.70 11.01 -0.43
C ALA A 36 -7.22 10.71 -0.49
N PRO A 37 -8.04 11.21 0.45
CA PRO A 37 -9.46 10.88 0.51
C PRO A 37 -10.19 11.11 -0.82
N SER A 38 -10.99 10.14 -1.28
CA SER A 38 -11.83 10.31 -2.47
C SER A 38 -13.06 11.14 -2.14
N LEU A 39 -13.38 12.13 -2.98
CA LEU A 39 -14.64 12.89 -2.88
C LEU A 39 -15.87 12.04 -3.23
N PHE A 40 -15.66 10.92 -3.92
CA PHE A 40 -16.73 10.01 -4.36
C PHE A 40 -16.79 8.73 -3.51
N GLY A 41 -16.00 8.65 -2.43
CA GLY A 41 -15.96 7.46 -1.57
C GLY A 41 -15.39 6.22 -2.26
N GLU A 42 -14.56 6.40 -3.28
CA GLU A 42 -13.96 5.28 -4.01
C GLU A 42 -12.90 4.59 -3.15
N ALA A 43 -13.18 3.33 -2.82
CA ALA A 43 -12.24 2.51 -2.08
C ALA A 43 -11.01 2.18 -2.94
N ARG A 44 -9.84 2.03 -2.31
CA ARG A 44 -8.57 1.78 -3.02
C ARG A 44 -7.77 0.67 -2.38
N LEU A 45 -7.17 -0.18 -3.21
CA LEU A 45 -6.18 -1.17 -2.80
C LEU A 45 -4.82 -0.82 -3.42
N ILE A 46 -3.90 -0.38 -2.57
CA ILE A 46 -2.51 -0.12 -2.94
C ILE A 46 -1.69 -1.39 -2.73
N ARG A 47 -1.04 -1.87 -3.78
CA ARG A 47 -0.20 -3.08 -3.76
C ARG A 47 1.26 -2.68 -3.90
N ILE A 48 2.03 -2.90 -2.84
CA ILE A 48 3.46 -2.60 -2.80
C ILE A 48 4.23 -3.89 -3.10
N HIS A 49 4.92 -3.90 -4.23
CA HIS A 49 5.73 -5.02 -4.70
C HIS A 49 7.18 -4.92 -4.21
N ASN A 50 7.82 -6.09 -4.08
CA ASN A 50 9.23 -6.26 -3.74
C ASN A 50 9.68 -5.44 -2.53
N LEU A 51 8.93 -5.53 -1.41
CA LEU A 51 9.19 -4.73 -0.21
C LEU A 51 10.60 -4.92 0.36
N GLU A 52 11.31 -6.01 0.05
CA GLU A 52 12.73 -6.16 0.41
C GLU A 52 13.66 -5.11 -0.23
N THR A 53 13.22 -4.44 -1.29
CA THR A 53 13.94 -3.35 -1.98
C THR A 53 13.58 -1.96 -1.46
N LEU A 54 12.85 -1.89 -0.35
CA LEU A 54 12.35 -0.67 0.29
C LEU A 54 13.36 0.50 0.25
N SER A 55 12.92 1.60 -0.35
CA SER A 55 13.60 2.89 -0.29
C SER A 55 13.29 3.61 1.03
N GLU A 56 14.19 4.49 1.47
CA GLU A 56 13.97 5.29 2.69
C GLU A 56 12.72 6.17 2.57
N SER A 57 12.46 6.71 1.38
CA SER A 57 11.26 7.49 1.08
C SER A 57 9.98 6.68 1.30
N LEU A 58 9.92 5.45 0.79
CA LEU A 58 8.76 4.57 1.00
C LEU A 58 8.61 4.18 2.46
N ALA A 59 9.71 3.88 3.15
CA ALA A 59 9.70 3.55 4.57
C ALA A 59 9.09 4.68 5.40
N LYS A 60 9.53 5.92 5.15
CA LYS A 60 9.05 7.11 5.85
C LYS A 60 7.57 7.34 5.59
N ASP A 61 7.16 7.40 4.33
CA ASP A 61 5.78 7.72 3.97
C ASP A 61 4.81 6.63 4.46
N LEU A 62 5.20 5.36 4.39
CA LEU A 62 4.37 4.26 4.89
C LEU A 62 4.20 4.33 6.40
N LEU A 63 5.28 4.57 7.16
CA LEU A 63 5.22 4.72 8.62
C LEU A 63 4.37 5.91 9.06
N GLU A 64 4.49 7.02 8.33
CA GLU A 64 3.69 8.23 8.56
C GLU A 64 2.20 7.96 8.27
N TYR A 65 1.89 7.34 7.14
CA TYR A 65 0.52 7.00 6.77
C TYR A 65 -0.15 6.04 7.77
N LEU A 66 0.59 5.04 8.27
CA LEU A 66 0.08 4.06 9.22
C LEU A 66 -0.34 4.67 10.58
N GLN A 67 0.06 5.92 10.88
CA GLN A 67 -0.40 6.62 12.09
C GLN A 67 -1.89 6.99 12.03
N ALA A 68 -2.42 7.25 10.83
CA ALA A 68 -3.81 7.66 10.60
C ALA A 68 -4.27 7.19 9.21
N PRO A 69 -4.49 5.88 9.01
CA PRO A 69 -4.91 5.36 7.72
C PRO A 69 -6.36 5.71 7.41
N GLU A 70 -6.63 5.96 6.13
CA GLU A 70 -7.99 6.17 5.63
C GLU A 70 -8.78 4.86 5.65
N PRO A 71 -10.06 4.86 6.08
CA PRO A 71 -10.84 3.63 6.27
C PRO A 71 -11.11 2.86 4.97
N ASP A 72 -11.19 3.57 3.84
CA ASP A 72 -11.47 3.02 2.52
C ASP A 72 -10.20 2.74 1.69
N VAL A 73 -9.03 2.78 2.32
CA VAL A 73 -7.74 2.50 1.67
C VAL A 73 -7.06 1.31 2.33
N TRP A 74 -6.81 0.28 1.53
CA TRP A 74 -6.07 -0.90 1.96
C TRP A 74 -4.67 -0.91 1.34
N ILE A 75 -3.68 -1.31 2.14
CA ILE A 75 -2.31 -1.53 1.66
C ILE A 75 -1.98 -3.01 1.75
N LEU A 76 -1.60 -3.60 0.62
CA LEU A 76 -1.04 -4.93 0.52
C LEU A 76 0.46 -4.81 0.20
N ALA A 77 1.31 -5.00 1.20
CA ALA A 77 2.75 -5.02 1.00
C ALA A 77 3.27 -6.46 1.04
N ARG A 78 4.00 -6.88 0.00
CA ARG A 78 4.59 -8.22 -0.06
C ARG A 78 6.10 -8.15 0.11
N HIS A 79 6.59 -8.77 1.17
CA HIS A 79 8.00 -9.02 1.41
C HIS A 79 8.31 -10.48 1.09
N ALA A 80 9.20 -10.73 0.11
CA ALA A 80 9.51 -12.10 -0.28
C ALA A 80 10.60 -12.71 0.62
N LYS A 81 11.66 -11.95 0.92
CA LYS A 81 12.87 -12.38 1.63
C LYS A 81 13.86 -11.22 1.80
N GLY A 82 14.59 -11.14 2.91
CA GLY A 82 15.59 -10.09 3.16
C GLY A 82 15.47 -9.45 4.55
N GLN A 83 16.43 -8.60 4.94
CA GLN A 83 16.41 -7.89 6.23
C GLN A 83 15.83 -6.47 6.13
N LYS A 84 15.93 -5.83 4.96
CA LYS A 84 15.29 -4.53 4.71
C LYS A 84 13.76 -4.70 4.72
N GLY A 85 13.06 -3.77 5.36
CA GLY A 85 11.60 -3.81 5.52
C GLY A 85 11.09 -4.67 6.68
N LYS A 86 11.92 -5.46 7.37
CA LYS A 86 11.49 -6.24 8.54
C LYS A 86 10.93 -5.39 9.67
N LYS A 87 11.54 -4.22 9.92
CA LYS A 87 11.07 -3.27 10.93
C LYS A 87 9.66 -2.72 10.67
N LEU A 88 9.14 -2.85 9.44
CA LEU A 88 7.75 -2.52 9.12
C LEU A 88 6.78 -3.67 9.43
N LEU A 89 7.31 -4.88 9.68
CA LEU A 89 6.55 -6.10 9.94
C LEU A 89 6.52 -6.48 11.43
N GLU A 90 7.27 -5.74 12.26
CA GLU A 90 7.25 -5.82 13.73
C GLU A 90 6.21 -4.85 14.27
#